data_AF-A0AAV0PV90-F1
#
_entry.id   AF-A0AAV0PV90-F1
#
_cell.length_a   1.000
_cell.length_b   1.000
_cell.length_c   1.000
_cell.angle_alpha   90.00
_cell.angle_beta   90.00
_cell.angle_gamma   90.00
#
_symmetry.space_group_name_H-M   'P 1'
#
loop_
_entity.id
_entity.type
_entity.pdbx_description
1 polymer ?
#
loop_
_entity_poly.entity_id
_entity_poly.type
_entity_poly.pdbx_seq_one_letter_code
_entity_poly.pdbx_strand_id
1 'polypeptide(L)'
;MDLLKTELPVNEEAFVIGGNLRTGVIMVDIINGFYIVGAGNLAPRRPDKKLLKMGEELMRLSRAFYNKKLHVFSFLDTHHIDVPKPPYPSHCIPSTHEANLAPKL
;
A
#
# COMPACT_ATOMS: atom_id res chain seq x y z
N MET A 1 -18.57 10.50 -10.92
CA MET A 1 -17.53 9.81 -11.73
C MET A 1 -16.85 10.77 -12.70
N ASP A 2 -17.55 11.79 -13.21
CA ASP A 2 -16.99 12.69 -14.24
C ASP A 2 -15.83 13.57 -13.78
N LEU A 3 -15.87 14.13 -12.55
CA LEU A 3 -14.81 15.02 -12.06
C LEU A 3 -13.42 14.34 -12.01
N LEU A 4 -13.37 13.03 -11.71
CA LEU A 4 -12.11 12.29 -11.63
C LEU A 4 -11.47 12.08 -13.01
N LYS A 5 -12.30 11.98 -14.06
CA LYS A 5 -11.85 11.80 -15.45
C LYS A 5 -11.40 13.12 -16.08
N THR A 6 -11.96 14.25 -15.65
CA THR A 6 -11.52 15.58 -16.09
C THR A 6 -10.15 15.94 -15.53
N GLU A 7 -9.86 15.54 -14.29
CA GLU A 7 -8.63 15.91 -13.56
C GLU A 7 -7.47 14.91 -13.74
N LEU A 8 -7.73 13.68 -14.20
CA LEU A 8 -6.70 12.68 -14.48
C LEU A 8 -6.64 12.41 -15.99
N PRO A 9 -5.60 12.87 -16.70
CA PRO A 9 -5.45 12.67 -18.14
C PRO A 9 -4.97 11.24 -18.44
N VAL A 10 -5.76 10.24 -18.02
CA VAL A 10 -5.45 8.82 -18.18
C VAL A 10 -6.54 8.16 -19.03
N ASN A 11 -6.11 7.41 -20.05
CA ASN A 11 -7.00 6.57 -20.84
C ASN A 11 -7.17 5.24 -20.11
N GLU A 12 -8.42 4.81 -19.95
CA GLU A 12 -8.74 3.49 -19.39
C GLU A 12 -8.71 2.45 -20.51
N GLU A 13 -7.94 1.38 -20.32
CA GLU A 13 -7.90 0.24 -21.22
C GLU A 13 -8.11 -1.07 -20.46
N ALA A 14 -8.75 -2.05 -21.10
CA ALA A 14 -8.95 -3.35 -20.51
C ALA A 14 -7.64 -4.15 -20.50
N PHE A 15 -7.12 -4.44 -19.31
CA PHE A 15 -5.96 -5.31 -19.13
C PHE A 15 -6.39 -6.69 -18.63
N VAL A 16 -6.15 -7.73 -19.45
CA VAL A 16 -6.50 -9.11 -19.11
C VAL A 16 -5.32 -9.80 -18.42
N ILE A 17 -5.49 -10.14 -17.14
CA ILE A 17 -4.51 -10.88 -16.36
C ILE A 17 -4.72 -12.39 -16.58
N GLY A 18 -3.82 -13.03 -17.34
CA GLY A 18 -3.82 -14.46 -17.63
C GLY A 18 -3.16 -14.83 -18.96
N GLY A 19 -3.21 -16.11 -19.35
CA GLY A 19 -2.64 -16.61 -20.61
C GLY A 19 -1.13 -16.89 -20.53
N ASN A 20 -0.38 -16.51 -21.58
CA ASN A 20 1.07 -16.72 -21.66
C ASN A 20 1.91 -15.66 -20.88
N LEU A 21 1.25 -14.65 -20.32
CA LEU A 21 1.92 -13.56 -19.60
C LEU A 21 2.14 -13.94 -18.13
N ARG A 22 3.41 -13.99 -17.71
CA ARG A 22 3.76 -14.12 -16.30
C ARG A 22 3.49 -12.80 -15.60
N THR A 23 2.47 -12.78 -14.76
CA THR A 23 2.01 -11.60 -14.04
C THR A 23 2.04 -11.84 -12.54
N GLY A 24 2.25 -10.76 -11.78
CA GLY A 24 2.24 -10.73 -10.33
C GLY A 24 1.75 -9.38 -9.85
N VAL A 25 1.49 -9.27 -8.54
CA VAL A 25 1.08 -8.02 -7.90
C VAL A 25 2.17 -7.57 -6.93
N ILE A 26 2.46 -6.27 -6.95
CA ILE A 26 3.37 -5.62 -6.02
C ILE A 26 2.55 -4.65 -5.18
N MET A 27 2.59 -4.83 -3.86
CA MET A 27 2.06 -3.89 -2.88
C MET A 27 3.19 -3.00 -2.39
N VAL A 28 2.94 -1.71 -2.30
CA VAL A 28 3.97 -0.72 -1.97
C VAL A 28 3.57 0.00 -0.71
N ASP A 29 4.45 -0.06 0.29
CA ASP A 29 4.41 0.73 1.51
C ASP A 29 3.13 0.55 2.36
N ILE A 30 2.59 -0.66 2.37
CA ILE A 30 1.45 -0.99 3.23
C ILE A 30 1.94 -1.33 4.64
N ILE A 31 2.48 -0.35 5.34
CA ILE A 31 3.04 -0.48 6.70
C ILE A 31 2.15 0.19 7.76
N ASN A 32 2.30 -0.23 9.01
CA ASN A 32 1.54 0.31 10.13
C ASN A 32 1.64 1.83 10.21
N GLY A 33 2.84 2.39 9.99
CA GLY A 33 3.12 3.82 10.02
C GLY A 33 2.33 4.66 9.03
N PHE A 34 1.68 4.06 8.03
CA PHE A 34 0.80 4.76 7.09
C PHE A 34 -0.66 4.33 7.20
N TYR A 35 -0.95 3.23 7.88
CA TYR A 35 -2.26 2.59 7.84
C TYR A 35 -2.97 2.53 9.19
N ILE A 36 -2.26 2.16 10.27
CA ILE A 36 -2.86 1.94 11.58
C ILE A 36 -2.89 3.24 12.36
N VAL A 37 -4.07 3.59 12.89
CA VAL A 37 -4.27 4.83 13.65
C VAL A 37 -3.27 4.91 14.81
N GLY A 38 -2.46 5.97 14.82
CA GLY A 38 -1.47 6.24 15.88
C GLY A 38 -0.25 5.32 15.92
N ALA A 39 -0.02 4.47 14.91
CA ALA A 39 1.10 3.53 14.91
C ALA A 39 2.47 4.14 14.53
N GLY A 40 2.53 5.45 14.30
CA GLY A 40 3.73 6.12 13.82
C GLY A 40 3.52 7.62 13.66
N ASN A 41 4.58 8.34 13.32
CA ASN A 41 4.52 9.80 13.16
C ASN A 41 3.73 10.22 11.91
N LEU A 42 3.70 9.36 10.90
CA LEU A 42 2.94 9.56 9.67
C LEU A 42 1.62 8.77 9.62
N ALA A 43 1.28 8.13 10.74
CA ALA A 43 0.05 7.35 10.83
C ALA A 43 -1.18 8.26 10.84
N PRO A 44 -2.35 7.75 10.40
CA PRO A 44 -3.60 8.46 10.58
C PRO A 44 -3.84 8.76 12.06
N ARG A 45 -4.27 9.98 12.37
CA ARG A 45 -4.58 10.38 13.76
C ARG A 45 -5.95 9.89 14.24
N ARG A 46 -6.80 9.47 13.30
CA ARG A 46 -8.17 8.99 13.54
C ARG A 46 -8.57 8.02 12.42
N PRO A 47 -9.61 7.19 12.61
CA PRO A 47 -10.10 6.30 11.56
C PRO A 47 -10.44 7.06 10.27
N ASP A 48 -10.03 6.49 9.13
CA ASP A 48 -10.34 7.02 7.80
C ASP A 48 -11.02 5.94 6.95
N LYS A 49 -12.24 6.23 6.48
CA LYS A 49 -13.03 5.33 5.63
C LYS A 49 -12.35 4.99 4.31
N LYS A 50 -11.54 5.92 3.76
CA LYS A 50 -10.80 5.70 2.51
C LYS A 50 -9.68 4.68 2.72
N LEU A 51 -8.94 4.80 3.82
CA LEU A 51 -7.89 3.83 4.16
C LEU A 51 -8.48 2.45 4.44
N LEU A 52 -9.60 2.37 5.16
CA LEU A 52 -10.31 1.09 5.37
C LEU A 52 -10.69 0.43 4.05
N LYS A 53 -11.31 1.18 3.14
CA LYS A 53 -11.68 0.68 1.80
C LYS A 53 -10.45 0.27 0.98
N MET A 54 -9.36 1.03 1.05
CA MET A 54 -8.10 0.66 0.40
C MET A 54 -7.57 -0.67 0.94
N GLY A 55 -7.60 -0.90 2.25
CA GLY A 55 -7.20 -2.17 2.86
C GLY A 55 -8.06 -3.34 2.38
N GLU A 56 -9.39 -3.15 2.28
CA GLU A 56 -10.31 -4.15 1.72
C GLU A 56 -9.97 -4.51 0.27
N GLU A 57 -9.67 -3.53 -0.58
CA GLU A 57 -9.30 -3.76 -1.97
C GLU A 57 -7.94 -4.45 -2.12
N LEU A 58 -6.95 -4.07 -1.29
CA LEU A 58 -5.65 -4.72 -1.28
C LEU A 58 -5.76 -6.20 -0.91
N MET A 59 -6.55 -6.54 0.12
CA MET A 59 -6.85 -7.93 0.50
C MET A 59 -7.55 -8.71 -0.62
N ARG A 60 -8.55 -8.08 -1.26
CA ARG A 60 -9.28 -8.70 -2.36
C ARG A 60 -8.34 -9.02 -3.52
N LEU A 61 -7.45 -8.09 -3.86
CA LEU A 61 -6.47 -8.22 -4.94
C LEU A 61 -5.39 -9.26 -4.60
N SER A 62 -4.79 -9.18 -3.41
CA SER A 62 -3.76 -10.11 -2.96
C SER A 62 -4.27 -11.55 -3.00
N ARG A 63 -5.48 -11.77 -2.49
CA ARG A 63 -6.12 -13.09 -2.47
C ARG A 63 -6.46 -13.59 -3.87
N ALA A 64 -6.87 -12.72 -4.79
CA ALA A 64 -7.13 -13.11 -6.18
C ALA A 64 -5.87 -13.62 -6.89
N PHE A 65 -4.72 -12.96 -6.67
CA PHE A 65 -3.43 -13.41 -7.21
C PHE A 65 -2.95 -14.69 -6.53
N TYR A 66 -3.01 -14.73 -5.20
CA TYR A 66 -2.63 -15.90 -4.41
C TYR A 66 -3.41 -17.15 -4.81
N ASN A 67 -4.75 -17.06 -4.93
CA ASN A 67 -5.61 -18.18 -5.30
C ASN A 67 -5.31 -18.72 -6.71
N LYS A 68 -4.79 -17.87 -7.61
CA LYS A 68 -4.35 -18.24 -8.95
C LYS A 68 -2.90 -18.74 -9.00
N LYS A 69 -2.24 -18.87 -7.84
CA LYS A 69 -0.82 -19.21 -7.70
C LYS A 69 0.10 -18.24 -8.45
N LEU A 70 -0.31 -16.97 -8.55
CA LEU A 70 0.51 -15.89 -9.09
C LEU A 70 1.33 -15.23 -7.98
N HIS A 71 2.41 -14.55 -8.36
CA HIS A 71 3.32 -13.94 -7.40
C HIS A 71 2.66 -12.73 -6.72
N VAL A 72 2.86 -12.65 -5.41
CA VAL A 72 2.48 -11.52 -4.55
C VAL A 72 3.75 -11.06 -3.85
N PHE A 73 4.11 -9.78 -4.00
CA PHE A 73 5.29 -9.20 -3.39
C PHE A 73 4.95 -7.88 -2.70
N SER A 74 5.72 -7.51 -1.67
CA SER A 74 5.56 -6.22 -0.99
C SER A 74 6.90 -5.52 -0.82
N PHE A 75 6.93 -4.22 -1.12
CA PHE A 75 7.99 -3.32 -0.66
C PHE A 75 7.54 -2.61 0.61
N LEU A 76 8.47 -2.43 1.55
CA LEU A 76 8.25 -1.68 2.78
C LEU A 76 9.20 -0.49 2.77
N ASP A 77 8.64 0.72 2.86
CA ASP A 77 9.44 1.91 3.13
C ASP A 77 10.13 1.77 4.49
N THR A 78 11.44 2.00 4.51
CA THR A 78 12.21 2.02 5.75
C THR A 78 13.34 3.05 5.69
N HIS A 79 13.63 3.68 6.83
CA HIS A 79 14.63 4.74 6.94
C HIS A 79 15.67 4.45 8.02
N HIS A 80 16.90 4.88 7.78
CA HIS A 80 17.94 4.85 8.80
C HIS A 80 17.69 5.96 9.83
N ILE A 81 17.74 5.64 11.12
CA ILE A 81 17.41 6.59 12.19
C ILE A 81 18.33 7.82 12.18
N ASP A 82 19.60 7.63 11.80
CA ASP A 82 20.63 8.68 11.77
C ASP A 82 20.60 9.52 10.49
N VAL A 83 19.65 9.31 9.58
CA VAL A 83 19.52 10.05 8.32
C VAL A 83 18.19 10.80 8.30
N PRO A 84 18.13 12.03 8.85
CA PRO A 84 16.91 12.84 8.83
C PRO A 84 16.47 13.17 7.40
N LYS A 85 15.16 13.18 7.16
CA LYS A 85 14.55 13.52 5.86
C LYS A 85 13.51 14.64 5.99
N PRO A 86 13.91 15.90 6.24
CA PRO A 86 12.97 17.02 6.27
C PRO A 86 12.16 17.12 4.96
N PRO A 87 10.86 17.47 5.01
CA PRO A 87 10.12 17.93 6.18
C PRO A 87 9.55 16.79 7.04
N TYR A 88 9.81 15.52 6.70
CA TYR A 88 9.22 14.40 7.41
C TYR A 88 9.91 14.17 8.78
N PRO A 89 9.13 13.87 9.83
CA PRO A 89 9.69 13.43 11.11
C PRO A 89 10.41 12.09 10.95
N SER A 90 11.11 11.61 11.98
CA SER A 90 11.59 10.21 11.98
C SER A 90 10.41 9.25 11.82
N HIS A 91 10.50 8.32 10.88
CA HIS A 91 9.42 7.36 10.57
C HIS A 91 10.02 6.11 9.94
N CYS A 92 9.24 5.02 9.92
CA CYS A 92 9.55 3.76 9.24
C CYS A 92 10.93 3.18 9.61
N ILE A 93 11.33 3.25 10.87
CA ILE A 93 12.62 2.70 11.29
C ILE A 93 12.55 1.17 11.27
N PRO A 94 13.51 0.46 10.64
CA PRO A 94 13.54 -0.99 10.61
C PRO A 94 13.35 -1.62 11.99
N SER A 95 12.64 -2.75 12.04
CA SER A 95 12.37 -3.51 13.27
C SER A 95 11.49 -2.80 14.31
N THR A 96 10.82 -1.70 13.95
CA THR A 96 9.81 -1.05 14.80
C THR A 96 8.39 -1.50 14.44
N HIS A 97 7.44 -1.26 15.35
CA HIS A 97 6.02 -1.49 15.07
C HIS A 97 5.54 -0.70 13.85
N GLU A 98 6.02 0.53 13.69
CA GLU A 98 5.68 1.44 12.58
C GLU A 98 6.05 0.85 11.21
N ALA A 99 7.22 0.22 11.10
CA ALA A 99 7.75 -0.33 9.85
C ALA A 99 7.20 -1.71 9.47
N ASN A 100 6.45 -2.37 10.36
CA ASN A 100 5.87 -3.67 10.06
C ASN A 100 4.75 -3.52 9.02
N LEU A 101 4.63 -4.52 8.14
CA LEU A 101 3.50 -4.63 7.22
C LEU A 101 2.18 -4.52 8.00
N ALA A 102 1.30 -3.63 7.55
CA ALA A 102 0.03 -3.39 8.22
C ALA A 102 -0.83 -4.66 8.21
N PRO A 103 -1.52 -4.96 9.32
CA PRO A 103 -2.18 -6.24 9.48
C PRO A 103 -3.31 -6.43 8.47
N LYS A 104 -3.46 -7.71 8.08
CA LYS A 104 -4.47 -8.29 7.19
C LYS A 104 -4.15 -8.38 5.69
N LEU A 105 -2.91 -8.18 5.26
CA LEU A 105 -2.50 -8.62 3.90
C LEU A 105 -1.93 -10.02 3.88
#